data_AF-A0A7R9MR63-F1
#
_entry.id   AF-A0A7R9MR63-F1
#
_cell.length_a   1.000
_cell.length_b   1.000
_cell.length_c   1.000
_cell.angle_alpha   90.00
_cell.angle_beta   90.00
_cell.angle_gamma   90.00
#
_symmetry.space_group_name_H-M   'P 1'
#
loop_
_entity.id
_entity.type
_entity.pdbx_description
1 polymer ?
#
loop_
_entity_poly.entity_id
_entity_poly.type
_entity_poly.pdbx_seq_one_letter_code
_entity_poly.pdbx_strand_id
1 'polypeptide(L)'
;MFLGGTVVSHPNRAQVAVCGHKWWQEFYVQRPEHQRNPSGSCFVVDLDKPNETPVAIFPLSESSQIGLQIQQNTYYYSHSMSGFSAAFTPSGESLLLGAPGFYQWRGTFLETEAIPLGINGLLKERFVLNQRSTASESYVGYSLTTGHFLSGYSSSVALGAPRDKNYRGKVYIYNYGSNHVFNDIEGTQ
;
A
#
# COMPACT_ATOMS: atom_id res chain seq x y z
N MET A 1 -3.22 -7.47 15.12
CA MET A 1 -3.71 -6.67 13.98
C MET A 1 -4.17 -5.31 14.48
N PHE A 2 -3.98 -4.23 13.72
CA PHE A 2 -4.40 -2.87 14.07
C PHE A 2 -5.52 -2.43 13.12
N LEU A 3 -6.61 -3.21 13.11
CA LEU A 3 -7.74 -3.00 12.20
C LEU A 3 -8.46 -1.68 12.52
N GLY A 4 -8.83 -0.94 11.48
CA GLY A 4 -9.39 0.41 11.64
C GLY A 4 -8.32 1.49 11.81
N GLY A 5 -7.04 1.14 11.71
CA GLY A 5 -5.96 2.13 11.68
C GLY A 5 -6.05 3.09 10.48
N THR A 6 -6.70 2.62 9.41
CA THR A 6 -7.04 3.42 8.23
C THR A 6 -8.45 3.05 7.77
N VAL A 7 -9.28 4.06 7.50
CA VAL A 7 -10.64 3.91 6.98
C VAL A 7 -10.83 4.94 5.87
N VAL A 8 -11.31 4.51 4.70
CA VAL A 8 -11.58 5.39 3.57
C VAL A 8 -12.91 5.05 2.90
N SER A 9 -13.67 6.07 2.53
CA SER A 9 -14.93 5.93 1.79
C SER A 9 -14.70 5.98 0.29
N HIS A 10 -15.42 5.15 -0.45
CA HIS A 10 -15.43 5.17 -1.91
C HIS A 10 -16.08 6.48 -2.41
N PRO A 11 -15.54 7.14 -3.46
CA PRO A 11 -16.02 8.45 -3.89
C PRO A 11 -17.46 8.44 -4.42
N ASN A 12 -17.89 7.35 -5.06
CA ASN A 12 -19.14 7.28 -5.83
C ASN A 12 -20.07 6.12 -5.41
N ARG A 13 -19.79 5.40 -4.32
CA ARG A 13 -20.53 4.19 -3.91
C ARG A 13 -20.64 4.14 -2.39
N ALA A 14 -21.65 3.47 -1.86
CA ALA A 14 -21.79 3.20 -0.43
C ALA A 14 -20.82 2.08 0.01
N GLN A 15 -19.52 2.30 -0.18
CA GLN A 15 -18.47 1.33 0.13
C GLN A 15 -17.38 1.98 0.99
N VAL A 16 -16.83 1.22 1.92
CA VAL A 16 -15.74 1.64 2.80
C VAL A 16 -14.65 0.59 2.79
N ALA A 17 -13.38 1.02 2.68
CA ALA A 17 -12.23 0.17 2.91
C ALA A 17 -11.67 0.41 4.32
N VAL A 18 -11.41 -0.66 5.06
CA VAL A 18 -10.85 -0.65 6.42
C VAL A 18 -9.58 -1.49 6.42
N CYS A 19 -8.46 -0.91 6.86
CA CYS A 19 -7.17 -1.59 6.85
C CYS A 19 -6.63 -1.88 8.25
N GLY A 20 -5.80 -2.91 8.34
CA GLY A 20 -5.07 -3.33 9.52
C GLY A 20 -3.60 -3.58 9.22
N HIS A 21 -2.78 -2.54 9.21
CA HIS A 21 -1.38 -2.60 8.78
C HIS A 21 -0.47 -3.50 9.67
N LYS A 22 -0.90 -3.83 10.90
CA LYS A 22 -0.23 -4.84 11.78
C LYS A 22 -0.83 -6.24 11.65
N TRP A 23 -1.59 -6.52 10.59
CA TRP A 23 -1.99 -7.88 10.26
C TRP A 23 -0.75 -8.68 9.88
N TRP A 24 -0.61 -9.87 10.42
CA TRP A 24 0.49 -10.78 10.12
C TRP A 24 -0.09 -12.06 9.53
N GLN A 25 0.63 -12.65 8.60
CA GLN A 25 0.32 -13.97 8.05
C GLN A 25 1.41 -14.94 8.53
N GLU A 26 1.00 -16.15 8.87
CA GLU A 26 1.92 -17.23 9.22
C GLU A 26 2.46 -17.82 7.91
N PHE A 27 3.73 -17.54 7.62
CA PHE A 27 4.40 -18.14 6.46
C PHE A 27 5.20 -19.36 6.93
N TYR A 28 4.93 -20.53 6.34
CA TYR A 28 5.79 -21.70 6.45
C TYR A 28 7.06 -21.49 5.63
N VAL A 29 7.92 -20.60 6.10
CA VAL A 29 9.28 -20.49 5.57
C VAL A 29 10.07 -21.60 6.24
N GLN A 30 10.95 -22.29 5.51
CA GLN A 30 11.76 -23.42 6.01
C GLN A 30 12.84 -23.01 7.04
N ARG A 31 12.48 -22.19 8.03
CA ARG A 31 13.26 -21.92 9.24
C ARG A 31 12.47 -22.46 10.43
N PRO A 32 13.13 -23.05 11.44
CA PRO A 32 12.47 -23.60 12.63
C PRO A 32 11.79 -22.54 13.52
N GLU A 33 11.96 -21.25 13.20
CA GLU A 33 11.43 -20.13 13.98
C GLU A 33 10.23 -19.50 13.27
N HIS A 34 9.07 -19.52 13.93
CA HIS A 34 7.83 -18.89 13.44
C HIS A 34 8.00 -17.37 13.42
N GLN A 35 8.30 -16.78 12.25
CA GLN A 35 8.37 -15.33 12.10
C GLN A 35 7.00 -14.74 11.78
N ARG A 36 6.48 -13.93 12.71
CA ARG A 36 5.26 -13.12 12.51
C ARG A 36 5.64 -11.78 11.91
N ASN A 37 5.58 -11.68 10.58
CA ASN A 37 5.90 -10.45 9.87
C ASN A 37 4.61 -9.70 9.48
N PRO A 38 4.52 -8.38 9.75
CA PRO A 38 3.32 -7.62 9.46
C PRO A 38 3.23 -7.27 7.96
N SER A 39 2.51 -8.08 7.19
CA SER A 39 2.22 -7.79 5.78
C SER A 39 1.13 -6.74 5.61
N GLY A 40 0.20 -6.64 6.56
CA GLY A 40 -0.99 -5.80 6.45
C GLY A 40 -2.11 -6.47 5.63
N SER A 41 -3.34 -5.99 5.85
CA SER A 41 -4.53 -6.41 5.11
C SER A 41 -5.58 -5.30 5.12
N CYS A 42 -6.49 -5.35 4.16
CA CYS A 42 -7.64 -4.45 4.10
C CYS A 42 -8.92 -5.23 3.81
N PHE A 43 -10.06 -4.65 4.16
CA PHE A 43 -11.38 -5.21 3.96
C PHE A 43 -12.26 -4.16 3.32
N VAL A 44 -12.92 -4.51 2.21
CA VAL A 44 -13.90 -3.65 1.55
C VAL A 44 -15.29 -4.10 1.96
N VAL A 45 -16.06 -3.18 2.52
CA VAL A 45 -17.42 -3.40 2.99
C VAL A 45 -18.38 -2.64 2.10
N ASP A 46 -19.41 -3.33 1.62
CA ASP A 46 -20.54 -2.72 0.91
C ASP A 46 -21.66 -2.42 1.90
N LEU A 47 -21.96 -1.14 2.10
CA LEU A 47 -22.93 -0.66 3.08
C LEU A 47 -24.37 -0.88 2.62
N ASP A 48 -24.62 -1.01 1.31
CA ASP A 48 -25.93 -1.37 0.78
C ASP A 48 -26.24 -2.86 1.01
N LYS A 49 -25.22 -3.65 1.37
CA LYS A 49 -25.31 -5.10 1.60
C LYS A 49 -24.66 -5.52 2.92
N PRO A 50 -25.19 -5.06 4.07
CA PRO A 50 -24.55 -5.24 5.38
C PRO A 50 -24.43 -6.71 5.84
N ASN A 51 -25.15 -7.63 5.20
CA ASN A 51 -25.12 -9.06 5.51
C ASN A 51 -24.14 -9.86 4.62
N GLU A 52 -23.54 -9.24 3.59
CA GLU A 52 -22.52 -9.88 2.78
C GLU A 52 -21.15 -9.83 3.48
N THR A 53 -20.35 -10.88 3.32
CA THR A 53 -19.00 -10.94 3.88
C THR A 53 -18.12 -9.85 3.25
N PRO A 54 -17.38 -9.05 4.04
CA PRO A 54 -16.44 -8.09 3.51
C PRO A 54 -15.40 -8.76 2.61
N VAL A 55 -15.01 -8.10 1.53
CA VAL A 55 -13.97 -8.64 0.66
C VAL A 55 -12.61 -8.37 1.28
N ALA A 56 -11.91 -9.44 1.63
CA ALA A 56 -10.57 -9.37 2.20
C ALA A 56 -9.52 -9.19 1.10
N ILE A 57 -8.64 -8.21 1.31
CA ILE A 57 -7.50 -7.88 0.47
C ILE A 57 -6.26 -8.22 1.29
N PHE A 58 -5.47 -9.16 0.79
CA PHE A 58 -4.20 -9.56 1.37
C PHE A 58 -3.07 -9.19 0.41
N PRO A 59 -2.57 -7.94 0.45
CA PRO A 59 -1.52 -7.52 -0.45
C PRO A 59 -0.27 -8.36 -0.19
N LEU A 60 0.43 -8.75 -1.26
CA LEU A 60 1.72 -9.43 -1.18
C LEU A 60 1.63 -10.77 -0.43
N SER A 61 0.55 -11.53 -0.62
CA SER A 61 0.31 -12.84 0.04
C SER A 61 1.02 -14.02 -0.66
N GLU A 62 1.68 -13.78 -1.80
CA GLU A 62 2.32 -14.85 -2.56
C GLU A 62 3.61 -15.34 -1.87
N SER A 63 3.61 -16.60 -1.44
CA SER A 63 4.66 -17.20 -0.62
C SER A 63 6.02 -17.30 -1.32
N SER A 64 6.05 -17.35 -2.65
CA SER A 64 7.26 -17.43 -3.48
C SER A 64 8.14 -16.18 -3.31
N GLN A 65 7.53 -15.00 -3.24
CA GLN A 65 8.23 -13.72 -3.07
C GLN A 65 8.75 -13.54 -1.64
N ILE A 66 8.10 -14.16 -0.65
CA ILE A 66 8.43 -14.05 0.78
C ILE A 66 9.52 -15.07 1.19
N GLY A 67 9.45 -16.28 0.64
CA GLY A 67 10.33 -17.40 1.00
C GLY A 67 11.77 -17.28 0.51
N LEU A 68 12.00 -16.68 -0.66
CA LEU A 68 13.35 -16.52 -1.24
C LEU A 68 14.22 -15.49 -0.50
N GLN A 69 13.62 -14.60 0.29
CA GLN A 69 14.29 -13.38 0.75
C GLN A 69 14.84 -13.45 2.17
N ILE A 70 14.24 -14.31 3.00
CA ILE A 70 14.71 -14.56 4.37
C ILE A 70 16.10 -15.19 4.35
N GLN A 71 16.55 -15.81 3.25
CA GLN A 71 17.92 -16.32 3.11
C GLN A 71 18.99 -15.23 2.95
N GLN A 72 18.65 -14.00 2.53
CA GLN A 72 19.59 -12.90 2.25
C GLN A 72 19.48 -11.71 3.24
N ASN A 73 18.85 -11.91 4.40
CA ASN A 73 18.62 -10.88 5.43
C ASN A 73 17.96 -9.59 4.90
N THR A 74 17.16 -9.71 3.83
CA THR A 74 16.50 -8.56 3.20
C THR A 74 15.00 -8.73 3.26
N TYR A 75 14.31 -7.80 3.92
CA TYR A 75 12.87 -7.84 4.12
C TYR A 75 12.17 -7.02 3.03
N TYR A 76 11.86 -7.60 1.85
CA TYR A 76 11.15 -6.86 0.81
C TYR A 76 9.64 -6.80 1.05
N TYR A 77 9.00 -7.95 1.22
CA TYR A 77 7.54 -8.05 1.23
C TYR A 77 6.96 -8.33 2.62
N SER A 78 7.72 -9.03 3.47
CA SER A 78 7.22 -9.57 4.74
C SER A 78 6.78 -8.51 5.75
N HIS A 79 7.41 -7.33 5.72
CA HIS A 79 7.13 -6.21 6.61
C HIS A 79 6.41 -5.06 5.90
N SER A 80 5.80 -5.29 4.74
CA SER A 80 5.23 -4.22 3.92
C SER A 80 4.25 -3.31 4.68
N MET A 81 3.54 -3.84 5.69
CA MET A 81 2.56 -3.10 6.49
C MET A 81 1.53 -2.39 5.61
N SER A 82 1.09 -3.09 4.56
CA SER A 82 0.20 -2.55 3.54
C SER A 82 -1.13 -2.10 4.16
N GLY A 83 -1.63 -0.95 3.71
CA GLY A 83 -2.80 -0.30 4.30
C GLY A 83 -2.47 0.57 5.52
N PHE A 84 -1.18 0.91 5.72
CA PHE A 84 -0.77 1.91 6.70
C PHE A 84 -1.41 3.26 6.41
N SER A 85 -1.52 3.61 5.12
CA SER A 85 -2.39 4.64 4.59
C SER A 85 -3.18 4.07 3.41
N ALA A 86 -4.28 4.69 3.01
CA ALA A 86 -5.08 4.24 1.88
C ALA A 86 -5.85 5.40 1.27
N ALA A 87 -6.21 5.29 -0.01
CA ALA A 87 -7.17 6.16 -0.67
C ALA A 87 -7.71 5.50 -1.94
N PHE A 88 -8.96 5.77 -2.28
CA PHE A 88 -9.47 5.45 -3.61
C PHE A 88 -8.94 6.42 -4.66
N THR A 89 -8.80 5.99 -5.91
CA THR A 89 -8.58 6.91 -7.02
C THR A 89 -9.79 7.83 -7.21
N PRO A 90 -9.65 9.01 -7.84
CA PRO A 90 -10.80 9.88 -8.12
C PRO A 90 -11.91 9.20 -8.94
N SER A 91 -11.54 8.26 -9.85
CA SER A 91 -12.51 7.44 -10.59
C SER A 91 -13.25 6.42 -9.70
N GLY A 92 -12.65 6.03 -8.57
CA GLY A 92 -13.13 4.95 -7.72
C GLY A 92 -12.83 3.56 -8.27
N GLU A 93 -12.05 3.43 -9.34
CA GLU A 93 -11.76 2.11 -9.95
C GLU A 93 -10.71 1.33 -9.15
N SER A 94 -9.80 2.03 -8.47
CA SER A 94 -8.72 1.42 -7.71
C SER A 94 -8.67 1.94 -6.29
N LEU A 95 -8.29 1.04 -5.37
CA LEU A 95 -7.89 1.35 -4.00
C LEU A 95 -6.35 1.33 -3.94
N LEU A 96 -5.76 2.41 -3.45
CA LEU A 96 -4.33 2.51 -3.24
C LEU A 96 -3.99 2.31 -1.77
N LEU A 97 -2.95 1.54 -1.48
CA LEU A 97 -2.52 1.17 -0.13
C LEU A 97 -1.06 1.56 0.09
N GLY A 98 -0.79 2.46 1.03
CA GLY A 98 0.56 2.76 1.48
C GLY A 98 1.17 1.60 2.24
N ALA A 99 2.44 1.32 1.96
CA ALA A 99 3.20 0.17 2.47
C ALA A 99 4.61 0.63 2.89
N PRO A 100 4.77 1.35 4.01
CA PRO A 100 6.02 1.98 4.42
C PRO A 100 7.14 0.99 4.79
N GLY A 101 6.79 -0.23 5.20
CA GLY A 101 7.78 -1.26 5.55
C GLY A 101 8.28 -2.08 4.36
N PHE A 102 7.79 -1.77 3.16
CA PHE A 102 8.24 -2.42 1.93
C PHE A 102 9.73 -2.14 1.69
N TYR A 103 10.46 -3.16 1.27
CA TYR A 103 11.87 -3.10 0.89
C TYR A 103 12.78 -2.40 1.89
N GLN A 104 13.10 -3.09 2.99
CA GLN A 104 13.94 -2.53 4.07
C GLN A 104 13.45 -1.14 4.49
N TRP A 105 12.14 -1.02 4.72
CA TRP A 105 11.52 0.23 5.17
C TRP A 105 11.66 1.42 4.22
N ARG A 106 12.07 1.20 2.98
CA ARG A 106 12.07 2.23 1.94
C ARG A 106 10.65 2.71 1.68
N GLY A 107 9.71 1.78 1.63
CA GLY A 107 8.29 2.04 1.44
C GLY A 107 7.86 2.14 -0.02
N THR A 108 6.57 1.98 -0.24
CA THR A 108 5.88 2.13 -1.53
C THR A 108 4.38 2.36 -1.31
N PHE A 109 3.62 2.45 -2.39
CA PHE A 109 2.21 2.08 -2.36
C PHE A 109 1.93 0.91 -3.31
N LEU A 110 0.79 0.27 -3.09
CA LEU A 110 0.23 -0.82 -3.88
C LEU A 110 -1.11 -0.37 -4.44
N GLU A 111 -1.47 -0.87 -5.62
CA GLU A 111 -2.77 -0.69 -6.25
C GLU A 111 -3.55 -2.00 -6.19
N THR A 112 -4.85 -1.91 -5.93
CA THR A 112 -5.79 -3.03 -6.08
C THR A 112 -7.10 -2.51 -6.65
N GLU A 113 -7.88 -3.37 -7.28
CA GLU A 113 -9.20 -3.00 -7.79
C GLU A 113 -10.11 -2.64 -6.61
N ALA A 114 -10.82 -1.52 -6.71
CA ALA A 114 -11.75 -1.07 -5.66
C ALA A 114 -12.93 -2.05 -5.50
N ILE A 115 -13.30 -2.74 -6.58
CA ILE A 115 -14.35 -3.74 -6.60
C ILE A 115 -13.75 -5.05 -7.12
N PRO A 116 -13.41 -5.99 -6.23
CA PRO A 116 -13.07 -7.33 -6.66
C PRO A 116 -14.30 -7.95 -7.34
N LEU A 117 -14.22 -8.14 -8.67
CA LEU A 117 -15.23 -8.82 -9.48
C LEU A 117 -15.23 -10.32 -9.12
N GLY A 118 -15.82 -10.66 -7.98
CA GLY A 118 -16.03 -12.04 -7.53
C GLY A 118 -14.99 -12.59 -6.54
N ILE A 119 -15.19 -13.86 -6.16
CA ILE A 119 -14.52 -14.58 -5.06
C ILE A 119 -12.99 -14.74 -5.27
N ASN A 120 -12.46 -14.32 -6.42
CA ASN A 120 -11.03 -14.34 -6.74
C ASN A 120 -10.63 -13.06 -7.47
N GLY A 121 -10.94 -11.88 -6.90
CA GLY A 121 -10.46 -10.60 -7.42
C GLY A 121 -8.93 -10.62 -7.50
N LEU A 122 -8.40 -10.83 -8.71
CA LEU A 122 -6.98 -10.90 -8.99
C LEU A 122 -6.33 -9.57 -8.59
N LEU A 123 -5.61 -9.59 -7.49
CA LEU A 123 -4.81 -8.46 -7.01
C LEU A 123 -3.79 -8.11 -8.09
N LYS A 124 -4.01 -7.02 -8.82
CA LYS A 124 -3.04 -6.54 -9.80
C LYS A 124 -2.00 -5.68 -9.08
N GLU A 125 -0.96 -6.35 -8.59
CA GLU A 125 0.15 -5.69 -7.89
C GLU A 125 0.85 -4.69 -8.83
N ARG A 126 0.69 -3.40 -8.55
CA ARG A 126 1.40 -2.33 -9.26
C ARG A 126 2.40 -1.71 -8.31
N PHE A 127 3.64 -2.16 -8.40
CA PHE A 127 4.77 -1.54 -7.72
C PHE A 127 5.13 -0.27 -8.47
N VAL A 128 4.96 0.87 -7.81
CA VAL A 128 5.05 2.16 -8.50
C VAL A 128 6.41 2.85 -8.36
N LEU A 129 7.18 2.58 -7.30
CA LEU A 129 8.40 3.35 -7.07
C LEU A 129 9.64 2.65 -7.63
N ASN A 130 10.39 3.39 -8.47
CA ASN A 130 11.72 3.00 -8.89
C ASN A 130 12.64 2.91 -7.67
N GLN A 131 12.95 1.68 -7.27
CA GLN A 131 13.65 1.37 -6.02
C GLN A 131 15.10 1.88 -5.98
N ARG A 132 15.64 2.41 -7.09
CA ARG A 132 17.06 2.83 -7.16
C ARG A 132 17.31 4.26 -6.66
N SER A 133 16.28 5.11 -6.57
CA SER A 133 16.45 6.53 -6.22
C SER A 133 16.07 6.89 -4.77
N THR A 134 15.42 6.00 -4.02
CA THR A 134 14.95 6.27 -2.66
C THR A 134 15.89 5.68 -1.61
N ALA A 135 16.17 6.43 -0.54
CA ALA A 135 16.99 5.92 0.56
C ALA A 135 16.29 4.75 1.28
N SER A 136 17.05 3.84 1.89
CA SER A 136 16.50 2.88 2.84
C SER A 136 15.84 3.60 4.02
N GLU A 137 14.84 2.98 4.64
CA GLU A 137 14.14 3.52 5.82
C GLU A 137 13.39 4.85 5.63
N SER A 138 13.07 5.23 4.39
CA SER A 138 12.37 6.48 4.07
C SER A 138 10.88 6.48 4.45
N TYR A 139 10.29 5.29 4.65
CA TYR A 139 8.88 5.06 4.92
C TYR A 139 7.95 5.69 3.88
N VAL A 140 8.27 5.61 2.58
CA VAL A 140 7.36 6.11 1.54
C VAL A 140 6.00 5.39 1.63
N GLY A 141 4.90 6.15 1.52
CA GLY A 141 3.55 5.62 1.69
C GLY A 141 3.08 5.61 3.15
N TYR A 142 3.82 6.26 4.05
CA TYR A 142 3.35 6.53 5.42
C TYR A 142 2.04 7.32 5.42
N SER A 143 1.91 8.28 4.50
CA SER A 143 0.65 8.94 4.17
C SER A 143 0.44 8.90 2.66
N LEU A 144 -0.82 8.88 2.24
CA LEU A 144 -1.20 8.77 0.84
C LEU A 144 -2.45 9.60 0.57
N THR A 145 -2.49 10.28 -0.57
CA THR A 145 -3.70 10.92 -1.09
C THR A 145 -3.71 10.87 -2.61
N THR A 146 -4.89 11.02 -3.20
CA THR A 146 -5.13 10.98 -4.64
C THR A 146 -5.89 12.22 -5.07
N GLY A 147 -5.71 12.63 -6.33
CA GLY A 147 -6.39 13.79 -6.86
C GLY A 147 -5.87 14.17 -8.25
N HIS A 148 -6.24 15.36 -8.71
CA HIS A 148 -5.79 15.92 -9.98
C HIS A 148 -4.78 17.03 -9.72
N PHE A 149 -3.56 16.67 -9.29
CA PHE A 149 -2.53 17.63 -8.87
C PHE A 149 -1.68 18.17 -10.03
N LEU A 150 -1.51 17.36 -11.08
CA LEU A 150 -0.60 17.66 -12.20
C LEU A 150 -1.34 18.12 -13.45
N SER A 151 -2.48 17.49 -13.75
CA SER A 151 -3.39 17.92 -14.81
C SER A 151 -4.82 17.52 -14.48
N GLY A 152 -5.80 18.27 -15.00
CA GLY A 152 -7.23 17.99 -14.77
C GLY A 152 -7.73 16.66 -15.36
N TYR A 153 -6.94 16.02 -16.23
CA TYR A 153 -7.34 14.80 -16.94
C TYR A 153 -6.63 13.53 -16.43
N SER A 154 -5.58 13.67 -15.62
CA SER A 154 -4.82 12.52 -15.10
C SER A 154 -4.92 12.44 -13.59
N SER A 155 -5.17 11.23 -13.09
CA SER A 155 -5.09 10.95 -11.66
C SER A 155 -3.64 11.03 -11.21
N SER A 156 -3.42 11.67 -10.08
CA SER A 156 -2.12 11.85 -9.44
C SER A 156 -2.18 11.29 -8.02
N VAL A 157 -1.05 10.79 -7.54
CA VAL A 157 -0.89 10.22 -6.19
C VAL A 157 0.19 11.01 -5.48
N ALA A 158 -0.07 11.47 -4.26
CA ALA A 158 0.94 12.06 -3.40
C ALA A 158 1.25 11.12 -2.23
N LEU A 159 2.53 10.88 -1.98
CA LEU A 159 3.02 9.95 -0.96
C LEU A 159 3.94 10.67 0.01
N GLY A 160 3.65 10.57 1.30
CA GLY A 160 4.56 11.04 2.34
C GLY A 160 5.68 10.03 2.60
N ALA A 161 6.89 10.56 2.78
CA ALA A 161 8.09 9.81 3.16
C ALA A 161 8.79 10.57 4.31
N PRO A 162 8.31 10.41 5.55
CA PRO A 162 8.68 11.28 6.66
C PRO A 162 10.16 11.16 7.07
N ARG A 163 10.81 10.03 6.79
CA ARG A 163 12.22 9.79 7.14
C ARG A 163 13.19 10.05 6.00
N ASP A 164 12.67 10.33 4.81
CA ASP A 164 13.50 10.62 3.65
C ASP A 164 14.30 11.92 3.86
N LYS A 165 15.32 12.13 3.01
CA LYS A 165 16.21 13.30 3.04
C LYS A 165 16.78 13.54 4.43
N ASN A 166 17.33 12.51 5.06
CA ASN A 166 17.90 12.56 6.41
C ASN A 166 16.88 13.11 7.43
N TYR A 167 15.69 12.52 7.50
CA TYR A 167 14.62 12.90 8.44
C TYR A 167 14.03 14.30 8.27
N ARG A 168 14.32 14.99 7.14
CA ARG A 168 13.61 16.23 6.78
C ARG A 168 12.23 15.95 6.19
N GLY A 169 12.06 14.75 5.64
CA GLY A 169 10.85 14.32 4.97
C GLY A 169 10.80 14.75 3.51
N LYS A 170 10.09 13.96 2.72
CA LYS A 170 9.73 14.26 1.33
C LYS A 170 8.26 13.93 1.06
N VAL A 171 7.71 14.57 0.04
CA VAL A 171 6.45 14.18 -0.59
C VAL A 171 6.72 13.84 -2.05
N TYR A 172 6.41 12.61 -2.45
CA TYR A 172 6.51 12.17 -3.84
C TYR A 172 5.17 12.38 -4.54
N ILE A 173 5.18 13.02 -5.70
CA ILE A 173 4.00 13.18 -6.55
C ILE A 173 4.18 12.32 -7.80
N TYR A 174 3.31 11.33 -7.93
CA TYR A 174 3.30 10.36 -9.00
C TYR A 174 2.13 10.61 -9.95
N ASN A 175 2.40 10.58 -11.25
CA ASN A 175 1.35 10.59 -12.26
C ASN A 175 0.92 9.15 -12.56
N TYR A 176 -0.34 8.85 -12.28
CA TYR A 176 -0.91 7.51 -12.44
C TYR A 176 -0.97 7.06 -13.90
N GLY A 177 -1.18 8.00 -14.84
CA GLY A 177 -1.31 7.68 -16.26
C GLY A 177 0.02 7.36 -16.95
N SER A 178 1.12 7.99 -16.53
CA SER A 178 2.43 7.83 -17.16
C SER A 178 3.35 6.85 -16.45
N ASN A 179 2.94 6.31 -15.31
CA ASN A 179 3.76 5.49 -14.43
C ASN A 179 5.12 6.10 -14.00
N HIS A 180 5.18 7.41 -13.81
CA HIS A 180 6.42 8.11 -13.43
C HIS A 180 6.22 9.06 -12.24
N VAL A 181 7.24 9.13 -11.39
CA VAL A 181 7.35 10.21 -10.39
C VAL A 181 7.56 11.50 -11.16
N PHE A 182 6.62 12.42 -11.03
CA PHE A 182 6.62 13.68 -11.76
C PHE A 182 7.37 14.76 -10.98
N ASN A 183 7.26 14.74 -9.65
CA ASN A 183 7.95 15.71 -8.79
C ASN A 183 8.14 15.14 -7.38
N ASP A 184 9.06 15.73 -6.64
CA ASP A 184 9.16 15.56 -5.19
C ASP A 184 9.35 16.90 -4.49
N ILE A 185 8.70 17.05 -3.33
CA ILE A 185 8.78 18.24 -2.48
C ILE A 185 9.58 17.85 -1.23
N GLU A 186 10.70 18.53 -1.00
CA GLU A 186 11.53 18.30 0.18
C GLU A 186 11.07 19.18 1.36
N GLY A 187 11.11 18.62 2.58
CA GLY A 187 10.93 19.40 3.79
C GLY A 187 12.08 20.40 4.00
N THR A 188 11.73 21.61 4.44
CA THR A 188 12.71 22.62 4.89
C THR A 188 12.78 22.58 6.41
N GLN A 189 13.98 22.67 6.96
CA GLN A 189 14.25 22.68 8.40
C GLN A 189 14.10 24.11 8.95
#